data_AF-A0A537HXL1-F1
#
_entry.id   AF-A0A537HXL1-F1
#
_cell.length_a   1.000
_cell.length_b   1.000
_cell.length_c   1.000
_cell.angle_alpha   90.00
_cell.angle_beta   90.00
_cell.angle_gamma   90.00
#
_symmetry.space_group_name_H-M   'P 1'
#
loop_
_entity.id
_entity.type
_entity.pdbx_description
1 polymer ?
#
loop_
_entity_poly.entity_id
_entity_poly.type
_entity_poly.pdbx_seq_one_letter_code
_entity_poly.pdbx_strand_id
1 'polypeptide(L)'
;MRQLIFSFLVLMTLSLRSQTLKPGDQYPDVKLGKILNGSIEAVSLRGINKYVLLDFGSTDCLPCLKLLPKLNVLQEKFKKDIQIFMVTKEPAGKVKKFLTNVPIAKDLRLPIIVEDSMLAKVFPHYGIPHEVWLAPNGEVLAITKHEYVSEENFAAVISGVKPSWPIKADNSYDESLSLMEVETTHKIHHSIITKFLEGVRTTGKMGILESSLRFERFINYTKFDLYNIAYGHSLPTPYPRLFLIDGSIRNDFFYDESLGYKEEWKRKNSYCYEIVFDSVSESDRYKKMRNDLDFSLGLASSLQKRKTVCLILTKIADTATLSTTNGSTIQSLISSMNRSGKFPLIVNETGSTTKQLGKIYIGFEETAVTNESALIKLLRKYGFELKEGEREIELLVIERKK
;
A
#
# COMPACT_ATOMS: atom_id res chain seq x y z
N MET A 1 -50.95 57.65 -6.29
CA MET A 1 -50.20 56.72 -5.43
C MET A 1 -49.45 55.73 -6.32
N ARG A 2 -48.13 55.90 -6.47
CA ARG A 2 -47.24 54.98 -7.21
C ARG A 2 -46.74 53.92 -6.22
N GLN A 3 -47.10 52.65 -6.40
CA GLN A 3 -46.47 51.56 -5.66
C GLN A 3 -45.30 51.01 -6.48
N LEU A 4 -44.09 51.15 -5.92
CA LEU A 4 -42.85 50.53 -6.39
C LEU A 4 -42.83 49.07 -5.92
N ILE A 5 -42.84 48.14 -6.86
CA ILE A 5 -42.57 46.71 -6.60
C ILE A 5 -41.05 46.53 -6.60
N PHE A 6 -40.46 46.37 -5.42
CA PHE A 6 -39.07 45.96 -5.25
C PHE A 6 -38.97 44.45 -5.45
N SER A 7 -38.43 44.02 -6.59
CA SER A 7 -38.07 42.62 -6.83
C SER A 7 -36.77 42.31 -6.07
N PHE A 8 -36.87 41.49 -5.03
CA PHE A 8 -35.74 41.07 -4.21
C PHE A 8 -35.01 39.93 -4.92
N LEU A 9 -33.94 40.26 -5.65
CA LEU A 9 -33.04 39.29 -6.26
C LEU A 9 -32.20 38.64 -5.16
N VAL A 10 -32.61 37.46 -4.68
CA VAL A 10 -31.83 36.64 -3.76
C VAL A 10 -30.62 36.07 -4.51
N LEU A 11 -29.49 36.78 -4.45
CA LEU A 11 -28.19 36.27 -4.82
C LEU A 11 -27.77 35.23 -3.78
N MET A 12 -28.15 33.97 -4.02
CA MET A 12 -27.70 32.82 -3.25
C MET A 12 -26.21 32.63 -3.56
N THR A 13 -25.34 33.25 -2.76
CA THR A 13 -23.90 32.96 -2.77
C THR A 13 -23.70 31.56 -2.22
N LEU A 14 -23.70 30.58 -3.12
CA LEU A 14 -23.20 29.24 -2.84
C LEU A 14 -21.75 29.39 -2.36
N SER A 15 -21.60 29.39 -1.04
CA SER A 15 -20.30 29.17 -0.41
C SER A 15 -19.90 27.77 -0.80
N LEU A 16 -19.05 27.65 -1.83
CA LEU A 16 -18.31 26.43 -2.15
C LEU A 16 -17.45 26.11 -0.93
N ARG A 17 -18.03 25.40 0.04
CA ARG A 17 -17.22 24.55 0.91
C ARG A 17 -16.47 23.64 -0.04
N SER A 18 -15.14 23.64 0.07
CA SER A 18 -14.25 22.71 -0.63
C SER A 18 -14.59 21.28 -0.19
N GLN A 19 -15.68 20.73 -0.72
CA GLN A 19 -16.04 19.36 -0.52
C GLN A 19 -15.17 18.52 -1.45
N THR A 20 -14.44 17.58 -0.88
CA THR A 20 -13.67 16.61 -1.66
C THR A 20 -14.62 15.87 -2.60
N LEU A 21 -14.34 15.94 -3.90
CA LEU A 21 -15.14 15.26 -4.93
C LEU A 21 -15.12 13.74 -4.70
N LYS A 22 -16.26 13.12 -4.96
CA LYS A 22 -16.49 11.67 -4.88
C LYS A 22 -16.99 11.14 -6.22
N PRO A 23 -16.92 9.81 -6.45
CA PRO A 23 -17.61 9.19 -7.58
C PRO A 23 -19.08 9.63 -7.66
N GLY A 24 -19.52 10.01 -8.86
CA GLY A 24 -20.84 10.57 -9.14
C GLY A 24 -20.90 12.10 -9.13
N ASP A 25 -19.93 12.79 -8.52
CA ASP A 25 -19.89 14.25 -8.51
C ASP A 25 -19.47 14.83 -9.87
N GLN A 26 -19.87 16.07 -10.12
CA GLN A 26 -19.41 16.85 -11.28
C GLN A 26 -18.12 17.59 -10.93
N TYR A 27 -17.06 17.41 -11.73
CA TYR A 27 -15.81 18.14 -11.51
C TYR A 27 -15.84 19.52 -12.19
N PRO A 28 -15.23 20.56 -11.57
CA PRO A 28 -15.15 21.89 -12.18
C PRO A 28 -14.29 21.87 -13.44
N ASP A 29 -14.49 22.83 -14.34
CA ASP A 29 -13.52 22.96 -15.45
C ASP A 29 -12.19 23.53 -14.92
N VAL A 30 -11.10 22.83 -15.23
CA VAL A 30 -9.75 23.17 -14.77
C VAL A 30 -8.86 23.37 -15.98
N LYS A 31 -8.20 24.52 -16.07
CA LYS A 31 -7.20 24.75 -17.11
C LYS A 31 -6.05 23.78 -16.93
N LEU A 32 -5.66 23.12 -18.02
CA LEU A 32 -4.50 22.26 -17.99
C LEU A 32 -3.24 23.13 -17.87
N GLY A 33 -2.33 22.70 -17.00
CA GLY A 33 -1.07 23.39 -16.78
C GLY A 33 -0.08 23.18 -17.93
N LYS A 34 1.19 23.31 -17.61
CA LYS A 34 2.27 23.02 -18.55
C LYS A 34 2.32 21.52 -18.82
N ILE A 35 2.25 21.14 -20.10
CA ILE A 35 2.30 19.73 -20.52
C ILE A 35 3.67 19.46 -21.16
N LEU A 36 4.33 18.40 -20.72
CA LEU A 36 5.45 17.77 -21.41
C LEU A 36 4.95 16.53 -22.16
N ASN A 37 5.63 16.17 -23.24
CA ASN A 37 5.28 15.06 -24.14
C ASN A 37 3.89 15.19 -24.78
N GLY A 38 3.86 15.30 -26.11
CA GLY A 38 2.63 15.43 -26.88
C GLY A 38 2.12 16.86 -27.06
N SER A 39 1.18 16.99 -27.99
CA SER A 39 0.45 18.22 -28.29
C SER A 39 -1.03 17.96 -27.99
N ILE A 40 -1.53 18.52 -26.89
CA ILE A 40 -2.95 18.49 -26.58
C ILE A 40 -3.52 19.86 -26.89
N GLU A 41 -4.51 19.90 -27.78
CA GLU A 41 -5.18 21.14 -28.19
C GLU A 41 -6.11 21.68 -27.10
N ALA A 42 -6.58 20.81 -26.20
CA ALA A 42 -7.48 21.19 -25.12
C ALA A 42 -6.77 22.09 -24.09
N VAL A 43 -7.37 23.25 -23.84
CA VAL A 43 -6.91 24.23 -22.85
C VAL A 43 -7.38 23.88 -21.43
N SER A 44 -8.43 23.06 -21.32
CA SER A 44 -9.04 22.69 -20.03
C SER A 44 -9.50 21.23 -20.00
N LEU A 45 -9.73 20.73 -18.78
CA LEU A 45 -10.10 19.36 -18.50
C LEU A 45 -11.48 19.00 -19.08
N ARG A 46 -12.47 19.91 -19.06
CA ARG A 46 -13.76 19.71 -19.74
C ARG A 46 -13.67 19.88 -21.26
N GLY A 47 -12.61 20.49 -21.77
CA GLY A 47 -12.34 20.56 -23.21
C GLY A 47 -11.97 19.21 -23.83
N ILE A 48 -11.72 18.18 -23.02
CA ILE A 48 -11.39 16.83 -23.48
C ILE A 48 -12.66 16.02 -23.65
N ASN A 49 -13.08 15.79 -24.90
CA ASN A 49 -14.27 14.98 -25.23
C ASN A 49 -13.96 13.46 -25.24
N LYS A 50 -13.28 12.97 -24.20
CA LYS A 50 -12.90 11.56 -23.99
C LYS A 50 -13.04 11.23 -22.52
N TYR A 51 -13.00 9.94 -22.18
CA TYR A 51 -12.68 9.56 -20.81
C TYR A 51 -11.29 10.09 -20.46
N VAL A 52 -11.06 10.46 -19.19
CA VAL A 52 -9.75 10.92 -18.74
C VAL A 52 -9.31 10.09 -17.54
N LEU A 53 -8.05 9.66 -17.56
CA LEU A 53 -7.36 9.14 -16.38
C LEU A 53 -6.27 10.14 -15.97
N LEU A 54 -6.36 10.65 -14.75
CA LEU A 54 -5.30 11.42 -14.11
C LEU A 54 -4.53 10.51 -13.15
N ASP A 55 -3.29 10.17 -13.50
CA ASP A 55 -2.32 9.46 -12.66
C ASP A 55 -1.48 10.48 -11.89
N PHE A 56 -1.83 10.76 -10.64
CA PHE A 56 -1.03 11.64 -9.79
C PHE A 56 0.16 10.87 -9.23
N GLY A 57 1.37 11.29 -9.63
CA GLY A 57 2.61 10.61 -9.32
C GLY A 57 3.82 11.54 -9.19
N SER A 58 5.00 10.93 -9.03
CA SER A 58 6.29 11.66 -9.00
C SER A 58 7.42 10.82 -9.59
N THR A 59 8.51 11.48 -9.99
CA THR A 59 9.68 10.81 -10.59
C THR A 59 10.45 9.92 -9.62
N ASP A 60 10.20 10.08 -8.31
CA ASP A 60 10.94 9.40 -7.24
C ASP A 60 10.05 8.40 -6.47
N CYS A 61 8.83 8.15 -6.95
CA CYS A 61 7.86 7.22 -6.37
C CYS A 61 7.94 5.86 -7.08
N LEU A 62 8.56 4.87 -6.44
CA LEU A 62 8.77 3.54 -7.06
C LEU A 62 7.49 2.87 -7.58
N PRO A 63 6.35 2.83 -6.85
CA PRO A 63 5.11 2.28 -7.40
C PRO A 63 4.59 3.05 -8.62
N CYS A 64 4.74 4.38 -8.63
CA CYS A 64 4.37 5.24 -9.76
C CYS A 64 5.21 4.88 -10.99
N LEU A 65 6.54 4.76 -10.82
CA LEU A 65 7.46 4.40 -11.90
C LEU A 65 7.12 3.06 -12.55
N LYS A 66 6.73 2.07 -11.75
CA LYS A 66 6.31 0.75 -12.26
C LYS A 66 5.02 0.79 -13.08
N LEU A 67 4.16 1.77 -12.85
CA LEU A 67 2.89 1.94 -13.55
C LEU A 67 3.06 2.58 -14.93
N LEU A 68 4.07 3.44 -15.12
CA LEU A 68 4.27 4.24 -16.34
C LEU A 68 4.29 3.43 -17.65
N PRO A 69 5.02 2.28 -17.76
CA PRO A 69 5.01 1.49 -18.99
C PRO A 69 3.61 0.98 -19.34
N LYS A 70 2.84 0.56 -18.32
CA LYS A 70 1.46 0.07 -18.49
C LYS A 70 0.56 1.20 -18.99
N LEU A 71 0.65 2.38 -18.39
CA LEU A 71 -0.10 3.55 -18.84
C LEU A 71 0.23 3.92 -20.29
N ASN A 72 1.49 3.86 -20.70
CA ASN A 72 1.91 4.17 -22.07
C ASN A 72 1.26 3.22 -23.09
N VAL A 73 1.23 1.92 -22.78
CA VAL A 73 0.55 0.90 -23.61
C VAL A 73 -0.95 1.14 -23.66
N LEU A 74 -1.59 1.41 -22.51
CA LEU A 74 -3.02 1.67 -22.42
C LEU A 74 -3.41 2.94 -23.18
N GLN A 75 -2.60 4.01 -23.10
CA GLN A 75 -2.81 5.24 -23.84
C GLN A 75 -2.80 4.96 -25.34
N GLU A 76 -1.83 4.23 -25.88
CA GLU A 76 -1.79 3.93 -27.32
C GLU A 76 -2.96 3.05 -27.76
N LYS A 77 -3.31 2.05 -26.95
CA LYS A 77 -4.39 1.11 -27.23
C LYS A 77 -5.77 1.78 -27.26
N PHE A 78 -6.04 2.66 -26.30
CA PHE A 78 -7.34 3.31 -26.12
C PHE A 78 -7.35 4.79 -26.53
N LYS A 79 -6.36 5.28 -27.29
CA LYS A 79 -6.19 6.72 -27.62
C LYS A 79 -7.39 7.41 -28.25
N LYS A 80 -8.31 6.65 -28.86
CA LYS A 80 -9.54 7.21 -29.43
C LYS A 80 -10.55 7.59 -28.34
N ASP A 81 -10.62 6.81 -27.28
CA ASP A 81 -11.68 6.86 -26.27
C ASP A 81 -11.21 7.42 -24.93
N ILE A 82 -9.90 7.32 -24.62
CA ILE A 82 -9.31 7.81 -23.38
C ILE A 82 -8.09 8.71 -23.61
N GLN A 83 -7.97 9.72 -22.75
CA GLN A 83 -6.77 10.52 -22.56
C GLN A 83 -6.21 10.24 -21.15
N ILE A 84 -4.96 9.78 -21.09
CA ILE A 84 -4.23 9.56 -19.85
C ILE A 84 -3.25 10.72 -19.65
N PHE A 85 -3.18 11.22 -18.42
CA PHE A 85 -2.16 12.17 -18.00
C PHE A 85 -1.42 11.63 -16.79
N MET A 86 -0.09 11.71 -16.82
CA MET A 86 0.66 11.75 -15.58
C MET A 86 0.59 13.18 -15.04
N VAL A 87 0.26 13.37 -13.76
CA VAL A 87 0.15 14.68 -13.12
C VAL A 87 1.16 14.74 -11.97
N THR A 88 2.02 15.76 -11.98
CA THR A 88 3.02 15.97 -10.92
C THR A 88 3.16 17.44 -10.56
N LYS A 89 3.44 17.69 -9.28
CA LYS A 89 3.80 19.03 -8.75
C LYS A 89 5.24 19.39 -9.08
N GLU A 90 6.02 18.46 -9.63
CA GLU A 90 7.45 18.63 -9.85
C GLU A 90 7.75 19.64 -10.98
N PRO A 91 8.84 20.43 -10.86
CA PRO A 91 9.24 21.36 -11.90
C PRO A 91 9.55 20.66 -13.23
N ALA A 92 9.22 21.29 -14.36
CA ALA A 92 9.46 20.72 -15.68
C ALA A 92 10.92 20.28 -15.91
N GLY A 93 11.89 21.01 -15.36
CA GLY A 93 13.31 20.66 -15.47
C GLY A 93 13.68 19.33 -14.79
N LYS A 94 13.04 19.01 -13.66
CA LYS A 94 13.23 17.72 -12.97
C LYS A 94 12.65 16.58 -13.80
N VAL A 95 11.42 16.75 -14.29
CA VAL A 95 10.74 15.76 -15.12
C VAL A 95 11.48 15.51 -16.44
N LYS A 96 12.00 16.56 -17.10
CA LYS A 96 12.85 16.39 -18.31
C LYS A 96 14.09 15.55 -18.03
N LYS A 97 14.80 15.81 -16.92
CA LYS A 97 15.96 15.00 -16.52
C LYS A 97 15.56 13.54 -16.28
N PHE A 98 14.41 13.32 -15.64
CA PHE A 98 13.87 11.98 -15.44
C PHE A 98 13.62 11.26 -16.78
N LEU A 99 12.93 11.91 -17.72
CA LEU A 99 12.65 11.36 -19.05
C LEU A 99 13.92 11.01 -19.84
N THR A 100 14.98 11.81 -19.72
CA THR A 100 16.26 11.56 -20.42
C THR A 100 17.12 10.49 -19.73
N ASN A 101 17.21 10.52 -18.41
CA ASN A 101 18.22 9.76 -17.67
C ASN A 101 17.72 8.41 -17.14
N VAL A 102 16.41 8.24 -16.96
CA VAL A 102 15.87 7.03 -16.35
C VAL A 102 15.38 6.06 -17.44
N PRO A 103 15.91 4.82 -17.52
CA PRO A 103 15.56 3.88 -18.59
C PRO A 103 14.06 3.64 -18.75
N ILE A 104 13.31 3.49 -17.65
CA ILE A 104 11.85 3.24 -17.70
C ILE A 104 11.06 4.41 -18.32
N ALA A 105 11.65 5.61 -18.37
CA ALA A 105 11.01 6.83 -18.81
C ALA A 105 11.38 7.24 -20.25
N LYS A 106 12.38 6.61 -20.86
CA LYS A 106 12.92 7.01 -22.17
C LYS A 106 11.90 6.87 -23.30
N ASP A 107 11.08 5.82 -23.25
CA ASP A 107 10.06 5.54 -24.27
C ASP A 107 8.68 6.08 -23.89
N LEU A 108 8.60 6.90 -22.84
CA LEU A 108 7.35 7.43 -22.34
C LEU A 108 6.81 8.52 -23.27
N ARG A 109 5.64 8.27 -23.86
CA ARG A 109 4.93 9.21 -24.74
C ARG A 109 3.71 9.83 -24.07
N LEU A 110 3.39 9.38 -22.87
CA LEU A 110 2.30 9.92 -22.06
C LEU A 110 2.47 11.43 -21.87
N PRO A 111 1.40 12.22 -22.08
CA PRO A 111 1.34 13.61 -21.67
C PRO A 111 1.51 13.75 -20.15
N ILE A 112 2.40 14.64 -19.75
CA ILE A 112 2.74 14.88 -18.35
C ILE A 112 2.42 16.33 -17.99
N ILE A 113 1.44 16.52 -17.13
CA ILE A 113 1.14 17.83 -16.53
C ILE A 113 2.15 18.04 -15.41
N VAL A 114 3.00 19.05 -15.55
CA VAL A 114 4.05 19.42 -14.58
C VAL A 114 3.69 20.71 -13.87
N GLU A 115 4.36 20.96 -12.74
CA GLU A 115 4.11 22.15 -11.91
C GLU A 115 2.63 22.29 -11.51
N ASP A 116 1.91 21.15 -11.38
CA ASP A 116 0.49 21.17 -11.06
C ASP A 116 0.22 21.80 -9.68
N SER A 117 -0.75 22.70 -9.65
CA SER A 117 -1.26 23.31 -8.43
C SER A 117 -2.79 23.40 -8.40
N MET A 118 -3.45 22.98 -9.49
CA MET A 118 -4.89 23.14 -9.68
C MET A 118 -5.60 21.80 -9.59
N LEU A 119 -5.13 20.78 -10.33
CA LEU A 119 -5.74 19.46 -10.30
C LEU A 119 -5.61 18.83 -8.91
N ALA A 120 -4.46 18.98 -8.25
CA ALA A 120 -4.26 18.52 -6.87
C ALA A 120 -5.11 19.26 -5.82
N LYS A 121 -5.69 20.43 -6.13
CA LYS A 121 -6.68 21.10 -5.25
C LYS A 121 -8.08 20.55 -5.47
N VAL A 122 -8.42 20.20 -6.71
CA VAL A 122 -9.72 19.61 -7.07
C VAL A 122 -9.81 18.16 -6.60
N PHE A 123 -8.70 17.42 -6.71
CA PHE A 123 -8.56 16.04 -6.25
C PHE A 123 -7.49 15.96 -5.16
N PRO A 124 -7.78 16.40 -3.93
CA PRO A 124 -6.81 16.40 -2.84
C PRO A 124 -6.40 14.98 -2.46
N HIS A 125 -5.10 14.75 -2.37
CA HIS A 125 -4.51 13.46 -2.02
C HIS A 125 -3.22 13.68 -1.21
N TYR A 126 -2.95 12.74 -0.29
CA TYR A 126 -1.71 12.69 0.48
C TYR A 126 -0.76 11.62 -0.06
N GLY A 127 -1.30 10.45 -0.44
CA GLY A 127 -0.52 9.33 -0.96
C GLY A 127 -0.62 9.20 -2.47
N ILE A 128 0.51 8.89 -3.11
CA ILE A 128 0.62 8.56 -4.55
C ILE A 128 1.10 7.12 -4.74
N PRO A 129 0.74 6.42 -5.84
CA PRO A 129 -0.13 6.85 -6.94
C PRO A 129 -1.58 7.11 -6.51
N HIS A 130 -2.23 8.10 -7.14
CA HIS A 130 -3.64 8.42 -6.95
C HIS A 130 -4.29 8.58 -8.32
N GLU A 131 -5.26 7.74 -8.62
CA GLU A 131 -5.85 7.61 -9.95
C GLU A 131 -7.25 8.21 -9.95
N VAL A 132 -7.52 9.15 -10.86
CA VAL A 132 -8.85 9.75 -11.01
C VAL A 132 -9.39 9.46 -12.39
N TRP A 133 -10.54 8.79 -12.43
CA TRP A 133 -11.24 8.39 -13.64
C TRP A 133 -12.40 9.35 -13.88
N LEU A 134 -12.42 9.97 -15.05
CA LEU A 134 -13.39 11.01 -15.42
C LEU A 134 -14.10 10.64 -16.70
N ALA A 135 -15.40 10.91 -16.75
CA ALA A 135 -16.22 10.74 -17.94
C ALA A 135 -16.27 12.03 -18.77
N PRO A 136 -16.47 11.92 -20.10
CA PRO A 136 -16.56 13.08 -20.99
C PRO A 136 -17.74 14.01 -20.66
N ASN A 137 -18.75 13.53 -19.93
CA ASN A 137 -19.88 14.32 -19.46
C ASN A 137 -19.58 15.20 -18.23
N GLY A 138 -18.34 15.19 -17.70
CA GLY A 138 -17.97 15.95 -16.52
C GLY A 138 -18.15 15.22 -15.18
N GLU A 139 -18.50 13.93 -15.19
CA GLU A 139 -18.68 13.10 -13.99
C GLU A 139 -17.34 12.49 -13.53
N VAL A 140 -17.09 12.49 -12.22
CA VAL A 140 -16.05 11.68 -11.60
C VAL A 140 -16.55 10.23 -11.51
N LEU A 141 -15.91 9.31 -12.21
CA LEU A 141 -16.30 7.90 -12.24
C LEU A 141 -15.74 7.11 -11.06
N ALA A 142 -14.46 7.33 -10.74
CA ALA A 142 -13.77 6.61 -9.68
C ALA A 142 -12.53 7.38 -9.22
N ILE A 143 -12.13 7.15 -7.97
CA ILE A 143 -10.87 7.62 -7.39
C ILE A 143 -10.21 6.42 -6.73
N THR A 144 -9.09 5.94 -7.27
CA THR A 144 -8.52 4.63 -6.91
C THR A 144 -7.02 4.66 -6.67
N LYS A 145 -6.47 3.50 -6.27
CA LYS A 145 -5.03 3.21 -6.37
C LYS A 145 -4.69 2.65 -7.75
N HIS A 146 -3.40 2.62 -8.07
CA HIS A 146 -2.86 2.09 -9.33
C HIS A 146 -3.29 0.65 -9.69
N GLU A 147 -3.66 -0.16 -8.70
CA GLU A 147 -4.08 -1.57 -8.89
C GLU A 147 -5.28 -1.71 -9.84
N TYR A 148 -6.14 -0.69 -9.89
CA TYR A 148 -7.36 -0.65 -10.70
C TYR A 148 -7.09 -0.18 -12.14
N VAL A 149 -5.87 0.29 -12.45
CA VAL A 149 -5.48 0.65 -13.81
C VAL A 149 -5.15 -0.64 -14.55
N SER A 150 -6.13 -1.23 -15.24
CA SER A 150 -5.98 -2.47 -16.03
C SER A 150 -6.69 -2.37 -17.38
N GLU A 151 -6.29 -3.19 -18.35
CA GLU A 151 -6.93 -3.18 -19.66
C GLU A 151 -8.43 -3.50 -19.56
N GLU A 152 -8.78 -4.46 -18.71
CA GLU A 152 -10.15 -4.91 -18.48
C GLU A 152 -11.01 -3.77 -17.93
N ASN A 153 -10.47 -3.04 -16.94
CA ASN A 153 -11.16 -1.90 -16.33
C ASN A 153 -11.32 -0.73 -17.30
N PHE A 154 -10.33 -0.46 -18.16
CA PHE A 154 -10.47 0.53 -19.22
C PHE A 154 -11.57 0.14 -20.20
N ALA A 155 -11.57 -1.11 -20.68
CA ALA A 155 -12.58 -1.60 -21.61
C ALA A 155 -13.99 -1.53 -21.00
N ALA A 156 -14.14 -1.87 -19.71
CA ALA A 156 -15.40 -1.76 -19.00
C ALA A 156 -15.90 -0.31 -18.90
N VAL A 157 -15.03 0.62 -18.46
CA VAL A 157 -15.37 2.05 -18.35
C VAL A 157 -15.78 2.64 -19.69
N ILE A 158 -15.01 2.36 -20.75
CA ILE A 158 -15.31 2.86 -22.11
C ILE A 158 -16.65 2.32 -22.62
N SER A 159 -17.01 1.09 -22.24
CA SER A 159 -18.30 0.48 -22.58
C SER A 159 -19.47 1.03 -21.75
N GLY A 160 -19.24 2.02 -20.88
CA GLY A 160 -20.26 2.65 -20.04
C GLY A 160 -20.56 1.91 -18.74
N VAL A 161 -19.77 0.89 -18.38
CA VAL A 161 -19.89 0.22 -17.09
C VAL A 161 -19.40 1.17 -16.00
N LYS A 162 -20.29 1.57 -15.10
CA LYS A 162 -19.93 2.40 -13.94
C LYS A 162 -19.12 1.58 -12.94
N PRO A 163 -17.89 1.99 -12.59
CA PRO A 163 -17.10 1.28 -11.60
C PRO A 163 -17.76 1.29 -10.21
N SER A 164 -17.66 0.15 -9.51
CA SER A 164 -18.04 0.02 -8.09
C SER A 164 -16.82 -0.30 -7.23
N TRP A 165 -15.70 0.40 -7.50
CA TRP A 165 -14.43 0.18 -6.82
C TRP A 165 -14.34 0.95 -5.49
N PRO A 166 -13.58 0.44 -4.50
CA PRO A 166 -13.25 1.18 -3.29
C PRO A 166 -12.61 2.54 -3.60
N ILE A 167 -13.14 3.59 -2.98
CA ILE A 167 -12.58 4.93 -3.09
C ILE A 167 -11.25 4.97 -2.35
N LYS A 168 -10.18 5.41 -3.01
CA LYS A 168 -8.93 5.76 -2.34
C LYS A 168 -9.13 7.05 -1.56
N ALA A 169 -9.57 6.93 -0.32
CA ALA A 169 -9.57 8.02 0.64
C ALA A 169 -8.19 8.16 1.29
N ASP A 170 -7.77 9.40 1.57
CA ASP A 170 -6.60 9.69 2.40
C ASP A 170 -7.06 10.52 3.60
N ASN A 171 -7.72 9.86 4.55
CA ASN A 171 -8.20 10.46 5.78
C ASN A 171 -7.04 10.60 6.77
N SER A 172 -6.96 11.75 7.44
CA SER A 172 -6.08 11.94 8.58
C SER A 172 -6.67 11.24 9.81
N TYR A 173 -5.92 10.32 10.42
CA TYR A 173 -6.21 9.82 11.76
C TYR A 173 -5.14 10.36 12.72
N ASP A 174 -5.59 11.00 13.80
CA ASP A 174 -4.68 11.38 14.88
C ASP A 174 -4.41 10.16 15.76
N GLU A 175 -3.21 9.61 15.64
CA GLU A 175 -2.75 8.45 16.40
C GLU A 175 -2.68 8.71 17.92
N SER A 176 -2.79 9.96 18.38
CA SER A 176 -2.93 10.31 19.79
C SER A 176 -4.34 10.08 20.34
N LEU A 177 -5.36 10.03 19.48
CA LEU A 177 -6.74 9.75 19.86
C LEU A 177 -6.98 8.25 19.96
N SER A 178 -7.87 7.88 20.88
CA SER A 178 -8.29 6.49 21.08
C SER A 178 -9.18 6.02 19.93
N LEU A 179 -9.14 4.72 19.62
CA LEU A 179 -10.06 4.09 18.68
C LEU A 179 -11.54 4.22 19.08
N MET A 180 -11.81 4.37 20.38
CA MET A 180 -13.16 4.66 20.88
C MET A 180 -13.11 5.77 21.93
N GLU A 181 -13.94 6.78 21.74
CA GLU A 181 -14.16 7.78 22.76
C GLU A 181 -15.07 7.19 23.84
N VAL A 182 -14.50 6.98 25.03
CA VAL A 182 -15.27 6.62 26.22
C VAL A 182 -15.00 7.68 27.28
N GLU A 183 -16.05 8.39 27.67
CA GLU A 183 -16.04 9.30 28.81
C GLU A 183 -16.03 8.50 30.10
N THR A 184 -14.85 8.32 30.70
CA THR A 184 -14.72 7.67 32.01
C THR A 184 -13.67 8.40 32.84
N THR A 185 -13.93 8.58 34.12
CA THR A 185 -13.02 9.27 35.04
C THR A 185 -11.86 8.40 35.54
N HIS A 186 -11.84 7.09 35.24
CA HIS A 186 -10.82 6.15 35.74
C HIS A 186 -10.43 5.11 34.68
N LYS A 187 -9.58 5.49 33.71
CA LYS A 187 -9.04 4.54 32.71
C LYS A 187 -7.90 3.73 33.33
N ILE A 188 -8.09 2.43 33.50
CA ILE A 188 -7.09 1.53 34.12
C ILE A 188 -6.41 0.67 33.04
N HIS A 189 -7.14 -0.29 32.47
CA HIS A 189 -6.62 -1.22 31.49
C HIS A 189 -7.75 -1.66 30.54
N HIS A 190 -7.54 -1.56 29.24
CA HIS A 190 -8.48 -2.07 28.24
C HIS A 190 -7.76 -2.34 26.92
N SER A 191 -8.39 -3.16 26.08
CA SER A 191 -7.99 -3.31 24.68
C SER A 191 -9.21 -3.26 23.77
N ILE A 192 -8.98 -2.82 22.54
CA ILE A 192 -10.00 -2.60 21.53
C ILE A 192 -9.49 -3.23 20.24
N ILE A 193 -10.35 -4.00 19.57
CA ILE A 193 -10.14 -4.47 18.21
C ILE A 193 -11.29 -3.95 17.35
N THR A 194 -10.95 -3.27 16.26
CA THR A 194 -11.92 -2.85 15.25
C THR A 194 -11.52 -3.34 13.87
N LYS A 195 -12.47 -3.29 12.93
CA LYS A 195 -12.22 -3.55 11.50
C LYS A 195 -11.40 -2.41 10.89
N PHE A 196 -10.94 -2.63 9.66
CA PHE A 196 -10.22 -1.65 8.85
C PHE A 196 -10.92 -0.27 8.84
N LEU A 197 -10.15 0.78 9.15
CA LEU A 197 -10.59 2.17 9.06
C LEU A 197 -10.36 2.70 7.64
N GLU A 198 -11.46 3.02 6.96
CA GLU A 198 -11.42 3.51 5.58
C GLU A 198 -10.62 4.82 5.46
N GLY A 199 -9.75 4.85 4.45
CA GLY A 199 -8.90 6.00 4.14
C GLY A 199 -7.79 6.30 5.13
N VAL A 200 -7.67 5.55 6.23
CA VAL A 200 -6.59 5.73 7.20
C VAL A 200 -5.40 4.87 6.80
N ARG A 201 -4.19 5.44 6.75
CA ARG A 201 -2.98 4.67 6.45
C ARG A 201 -2.66 3.68 7.57
N THR A 202 -1.99 2.58 7.22
CA THR A 202 -1.40 1.70 8.24
C THR A 202 -0.39 2.50 9.05
N THR A 203 -0.57 2.55 10.36
CA THR A 203 0.30 3.31 11.25
C THR A 203 0.23 2.77 12.67
N GLY A 204 1.33 2.89 13.42
CA GLY A 204 1.42 2.40 14.78
C GLY A 204 2.07 3.41 15.70
N LYS A 205 1.54 3.57 16.91
CA LYS A 205 2.04 4.50 17.91
C LYS A 205 1.99 3.89 19.28
N MET A 206 3.04 4.11 20.04
CA MET A 206 3.11 3.77 21.46
C MET A 206 3.40 5.05 22.24
N GLY A 207 2.87 5.17 23.45
CA GLY A 207 3.07 6.37 24.24
C GLY A 207 2.59 6.26 25.67
N ILE A 208 2.64 7.40 26.35
CA ILE A 208 2.15 7.59 27.71
C ILE A 208 0.91 8.49 27.59
N LEU A 209 -0.21 8.06 28.18
CA LEU A 209 -1.40 8.90 28.33
C LEU A 209 -1.21 9.82 29.53
N GLU A 210 -1.04 9.23 30.72
CA GLU A 210 -0.93 9.95 32.00
C GLU A 210 -0.12 9.14 33.00
N SER A 211 0.87 9.75 33.67
CA SER A 211 1.71 9.09 34.69
C SER A 211 2.31 7.75 34.20
N SER A 212 1.89 6.62 34.77
CA SER A 212 2.29 5.26 34.39
C SER A 212 1.39 4.60 33.33
N LEU A 213 0.27 5.23 32.98
CA LEU A 213 -0.69 4.74 31.99
C LEU A 213 -0.13 4.91 30.58
N ARG A 214 0.02 3.79 29.87
CA ARG A 214 0.62 3.69 28.54
C ARG A 214 -0.40 3.19 27.54
N PHE A 215 -0.12 3.43 26.26
CA PHE A 215 -0.91 2.90 25.17
C PHE A 215 -0.02 2.35 24.05
N GLU A 216 -0.55 1.36 23.34
CA GLU A 216 -0.04 0.88 22.06
C GLU A 216 -1.21 0.81 21.08
N ARG A 217 -1.04 1.40 19.90
CA ARG A 217 -2.03 1.46 18.84
C ARG A 217 -1.42 0.97 17.54
N PHE A 218 -2.15 0.11 16.86
CA PHE A 218 -1.80 -0.45 15.56
C PHE A 218 -3.01 -0.30 14.66
N ILE A 219 -2.97 0.65 13.73
CA ILE A 219 -4.07 1.01 12.84
C ILE A 219 -3.88 0.31 11.50
N ASN A 220 -4.92 -0.38 11.01
CA ASN A 220 -4.94 -1.02 9.70
C ASN A 220 -3.77 -1.98 9.42
N TYR A 221 -3.31 -2.71 10.44
CA TYR A 221 -2.32 -3.77 10.30
C TYR A 221 -2.98 -5.07 9.86
N THR A 222 -2.31 -5.84 9.01
CA THR A 222 -2.82 -7.16 8.57
C THR A 222 -2.86 -8.15 9.74
N LYS A 223 -3.66 -9.22 9.64
CA LYS A 223 -3.64 -10.32 10.61
C LYS A 223 -2.21 -10.82 10.86
N PHE A 224 -1.45 -11.05 9.78
CA PHE A 224 -0.04 -11.46 9.86
C PHE A 224 0.79 -10.50 10.72
N ASP A 225 0.65 -9.20 10.48
CA ASP A 225 1.43 -8.19 11.17
C ASP A 225 1.10 -8.09 12.66
N LEU A 226 -0.20 -8.14 13.00
CA LEU A 226 -0.66 -8.12 14.39
C LEU A 226 -0.17 -9.33 15.17
N TYR A 227 -0.25 -10.54 14.58
CA TYR A 227 0.31 -11.72 15.21
C TYR A 227 1.83 -11.66 15.34
N ASN A 228 2.53 -11.10 14.37
CA ASN A 228 3.98 -10.93 14.47
C ASN A 228 4.34 -10.01 15.67
N ILE A 229 3.61 -8.91 15.83
CA ILE A 229 3.73 -8.02 17.01
C ILE A 229 3.42 -8.77 18.30
N ALA A 230 2.31 -9.51 18.34
CA ALA A 230 1.86 -10.24 19.52
C ALA A 230 2.83 -11.34 19.98
N TYR A 231 3.81 -11.72 19.16
CA TYR A 231 4.89 -12.65 19.52
C TYR A 231 6.26 -11.98 19.68
N GLY A 232 6.27 -10.68 19.95
CA GLY A 232 7.45 -9.93 20.39
C GLY A 232 8.27 -9.28 19.29
N HIS A 233 7.71 -9.11 18.10
CA HIS A 233 8.41 -8.45 16.98
C HIS A 233 7.79 -7.10 16.65
N SER A 234 8.47 -6.01 17.00
CA SER A 234 8.06 -4.66 16.60
C SER A 234 8.02 -4.51 15.07
N LEU A 235 7.17 -3.65 14.52
CA LEU A 235 7.19 -3.37 13.07
C LEU A 235 7.90 -2.04 12.80
N PRO A 236 8.74 -1.94 11.75
CA PRO A 236 9.10 -2.97 10.79
C PRO A 236 10.32 -3.79 11.24
N THR A 237 10.15 -4.90 11.99
CA THR A 237 11.26 -5.83 12.21
C THR A 237 11.58 -6.54 10.91
N PRO A 238 12.87 -6.58 10.51
CA PRO A 238 13.28 -7.37 9.38
C PRO A 238 13.26 -8.87 9.67
N TYR A 239 12.80 -9.37 10.81
CA TYR A 239 12.85 -10.79 11.19
C TYR A 239 11.48 -11.27 11.70
N PRO A 240 10.46 -11.41 10.84
CA PRO A 240 9.22 -12.02 11.28
C PRO A 240 9.49 -13.47 11.69
N ARG A 241 8.73 -13.98 12.66
CA ARG A 241 8.73 -15.43 12.92
C ARG A 241 8.31 -16.18 11.65
N LEU A 242 8.75 -17.42 11.54
CA LEU A 242 8.28 -18.29 10.47
C LEU A 242 6.86 -18.73 10.82
N PHE A 243 5.89 -18.34 9.99
CA PHE A 243 4.48 -18.67 10.17
C PHE A 243 4.16 -19.99 9.47
N LEU A 244 3.45 -20.87 10.17
CA LEU A 244 2.75 -21.99 9.58
C LEU A 244 1.25 -21.76 9.75
N ILE A 245 0.60 -21.35 8.66
CA ILE A 245 -0.83 -21.05 8.64
C ILE A 245 -1.57 -22.24 8.06
N ASP A 246 -2.63 -22.68 8.73
CA ASP A 246 -3.55 -23.68 8.20
C ASP A 246 -4.05 -23.29 6.79
N GLY A 247 -4.04 -24.25 5.85
CA GLY A 247 -4.38 -24.01 4.46
C GLY A 247 -5.76 -23.37 4.25
N SER A 248 -6.72 -23.66 5.13
CA SER A 248 -8.09 -23.13 5.08
C SER A 248 -8.20 -21.63 5.41
N ILE A 249 -7.17 -21.04 6.01
CA ILE A 249 -7.10 -19.62 6.39
C ILE A 249 -5.87 -18.92 5.81
N ARG A 250 -5.08 -19.61 4.97
CA ARG A 250 -3.87 -19.06 4.36
C ARG A 250 -4.10 -17.72 3.67
N ASN A 251 -5.18 -17.64 2.90
CA ASN A 251 -5.53 -16.46 2.10
C ASN A 251 -5.99 -15.27 2.94
N ASP A 252 -6.16 -15.43 4.25
CA ASP A 252 -6.44 -14.32 5.17
C ASP A 252 -5.16 -13.66 5.70
N PHE A 253 -4.02 -14.35 5.57
CA PHE A 253 -2.72 -13.91 6.09
C PHE A 253 -1.78 -13.44 4.98
N PHE A 254 -1.82 -14.10 3.83
CA PHE A 254 -0.96 -13.80 2.69
C PHE A 254 -1.81 -13.39 1.48
N TYR A 255 -1.47 -12.24 0.91
CA TYR A 255 -2.10 -11.78 -0.32
C TYR A 255 -1.51 -12.48 -1.53
N ASP A 256 -2.38 -12.93 -2.42
CA ASP A 256 -2.06 -13.42 -3.75
C ASP A 256 -2.92 -12.69 -4.79
N GLU A 257 -2.37 -12.50 -6.00
CA GLU A 257 -3.05 -11.76 -7.08
C GLU A 257 -4.32 -12.48 -7.57
N SER A 258 -4.43 -13.80 -7.36
CA SER A 258 -5.67 -14.55 -7.63
C SER A 258 -6.83 -14.17 -6.70
N LEU A 259 -6.57 -13.48 -5.59
CA LEU A 259 -7.58 -13.05 -4.62
C LEU A 259 -8.28 -11.74 -5.02
N GLY A 260 -7.95 -11.17 -6.17
CA GLY A 260 -8.47 -9.89 -6.64
C GLY A 260 -7.59 -8.73 -6.18
N TYR A 261 -8.18 -7.55 -5.97
CA TYR A 261 -7.40 -6.35 -5.62
C TYR A 261 -6.84 -6.41 -4.20
N LYS A 262 -5.59 -5.97 -4.05
CA LYS A 262 -4.88 -5.98 -2.75
C LYS A 262 -5.55 -5.10 -1.73
N GLU A 263 -6.14 -3.99 -2.15
CA GLU A 263 -6.89 -3.12 -1.24
C GLU A 263 -8.17 -3.77 -0.71
N GLU A 264 -8.90 -4.51 -1.53
CA GLU A 264 -10.06 -5.26 -1.05
C GLU A 264 -9.65 -6.36 -0.07
N TRP A 265 -8.55 -7.04 -0.39
CA TRP A 265 -7.97 -8.03 0.51
C TRP A 265 -7.57 -7.41 1.84
N LYS A 266 -6.87 -6.27 1.84
CA LYS A 266 -6.48 -5.54 3.06
C LYS A 266 -7.70 -5.11 3.86
N ARG A 267 -8.74 -4.57 3.20
CA ARG A 267 -9.98 -4.16 3.87
C ARG A 267 -10.63 -5.31 4.64
N LYS A 268 -10.54 -6.54 4.12
CA LYS A 268 -11.06 -7.76 4.78
C LYS A 268 -10.13 -8.31 5.86
N ASN A 269 -8.82 -8.17 5.68
CA ASN A 269 -7.78 -8.86 6.44
C ASN A 269 -6.90 -7.97 7.32
N SER A 270 -7.22 -6.69 7.42
CA SER A 270 -6.58 -5.75 8.34
C SER A 270 -7.52 -5.28 9.44
N TYR A 271 -6.94 -5.01 10.60
CA TYR A 271 -7.64 -4.63 11.81
C TYR A 271 -6.90 -3.48 12.49
N CYS A 272 -7.63 -2.76 13.33
CA CYS A 272 -7.03 -1.85 14.28
C CYS A 272 -7.02 -2.50 15.66
N TYR A 273 -5.90 -2.38 16.37
CA TYR A 273 -5.73 -2.85 17.74
C TYR A 273 -5.26 -1.69 18.60
N GLU A 274 -5.90 -1.47 19.73
CA GLU A 274 -5.45 -0.58 20.78
C GLU A 274 -5.37 -1.35 22.09
N ILE A 275 -4.33 -1.10 22.88
CA ILE A 275 -4.27 -1.50 24.28
C ILE A 275 -3.80 -0.31 25.11
N VAL A 276 -4.52 -0.07 26.21
CA VAL A 276 -4.15 0.87 27.26
C VAL A 276 -3.90 0.08 28.52
N PHE A 277 -2.78 0.34 29.19
CA PHE A 277 -2.34 -0.46 30.33
C PHE A 277 -1.50 0.36 31.31
N ASP A 278 -1.50 -0.06 32.56
CA ASP A 278 -0.64 0.48 33.61
C ASP A 278 0.18 -0.65 34.24
N SER A 279 1.50 -0.46 34.34
CA SER A 279 2.40 -1.33 35.12
C SER A 279 2.37 -2.83 34.73
N VAL A 280 2.06 -3.16 33.48
CA VAL A 280 2.03 -4.53 32.93
C VAL A 280 3.36 -4.89 32.25
N SER A 281 3.89 -6.08 32.56
CA SER A 281 5.11 -6.62 31.93
C SER A 281 4.94 -6.81 30.42
N GLU A 282 6.02 -6.70 29.66
CA GLU A 282 5.95 -6.87 28.19
C GLU A 282 5.43 -8.25 27.77
N SER A 283 5.85 -9.30 28.48
CA SER A 283 5.38 -10.67 28.24
C SER A 283 3.86 -10.80 28.42
N ASP A 284 3.31 -10.19 29.47
CA ASP A 284 1.87 -10.22 29.75
C ASP A 284 1.08 -9.37 28.74
N ARG A 285 1.64 -8.24 28.28
CA ARG A 285 1.01 -7.44 27.21
C ARG A 285 0.91 -8.23 25.91
N TYR A 286 2.00 -8.86 25.49
CA TYR A 286 1.98 -9.72 24.30
C TYR A 286 1.04 -10.91 24.48
N LYS A 287 0.99 -11.51 25.67
CA LYS A 287 0.01 -12.56 25.99
C LYS A 287 -1.43 -12.06 25.87
N LYS A 288 -1.73 -10.86 26.36
CA LYS A 288 -3.04 -10.23 26.24
C LYS A 288 -3.41 -9.99 24.78
N MET A 289 -2.50 -9.42 23.99
CA MET A 289 -2.71 -9.19 22.56
C MET A 289 -2.99 -10.50 21.81
N ARG A 290 -2.23 -11.57 22.07
CA ARG A 290 -2.49 -12.90 21.48
C ARG A 290 -3.90 -13.40 21.80
N ASN A 291 -4.28 -13.34 23.07
CA ASN A 291 -5.61 -13.78 23.51
C ASN A 291 -6.73 -12.97 22.86
N ASP A 292 -6.55 -11.66 22.73
CA ASP A 292 -7.54 -10.78 22.10
C ASP A 292 -7.70 -11.08 20.61
N LEU A 293 -6.58 -11.28 19.90
CA LEU A 293 -6.58 -11.66 18.49
C LEU A 293 -7.22 -13.03 18.29
N ASP A 294 -6.82 -14.04 19.05
CA ASP A 294 -7.36 -15.40 18.98
C ASP A 294 -8.86 -15.42 19.25
N PHE A 295 -9.31 -14.70 20.29
CA PHE A 295 -10.72 -14.58 20.61
C PHE A 295 -11.50 -13.86 19.51
N SER A 296 -11.03 -12.68 19.08
CA SER A 296 -11.78 -11.82 18.15
C SER A 296 -11.81 -12.35 16.72
N LEU A 297 -10.80 -13.14 16.33
CA LEU A 297 -10.67 -13.70 14.99
C LEU A 297 -11.12 -15.17 14.90
N GLY A 298 -11.46 -15.81 16.03
CA GLY A 298 -11.84 -17.22 16.06
C GLY A 298 -10.67 -18.17 15.73
N LEU A 299 -9.47 -17.79 16.14
CA LEU A 299 -8.23 -18.48 15.81
C LEU A 299 -7.58 -19.06 17.08
N ALA A 300 -6.62 -19.95 16.87
CA ALA A 300 -5.70 -20.41 17.89
C ALA A 300 -4.27 -20.20 17.40
N SER A 301 -3.43 -19.58 18.23
CA SER A 301 -2.03 -19.31 17.91
C SER A 301 -1.08 -19.92 18.95
N SER A 302 0.03 -20.51 18.50
CA SER A 302 1.04 -21.08 19.40
C SER A 302 2.41 -21.23 18.73
N LEU A 303 3.48 -21.25 19.53
CA LEU A 303 4.80 -21.64 19.05
C LEU A 303 4.93 -23.16 19.15
N GLN A 304 5.27 -23.81 18.04
CA GLN A 304 5.43 -25.27 17.97
C GLN A 304 6.68 -25.62 17.17
N LYS A 305 7.40 -26.66 17.62
CA LYS A 305 8.43 -27.29 16.80
C LYS A 305 7.78 -28.29 15.85
N ARG A 306 8.00 -28.14 14.54
CA ARG A 306 7.47 -29.05 13.52
C ARG A 306 8.54 -29.38 12.50
N LYS A 307 8.57 -30.64 12.05
CA LYS A 307 9.27 -31.03 10.83
C LYS A 307 8.52 -30.46 9.63
N THR A 308 9.21 -29.62 8.87
CA THR A 308 8.60 -28.85 7.77
C THR A 308 9.55 -28.84 6.58
N VAL A 309 8.98 -29.01 5.38
CA VAL A 309 9.69 -28.81 4.12
C VAL A 309 9.98 -27.33 3.95
N CYS A 310 11.25 -26.99 3.75
CA CYS A 310 11.76 -25.64 3.75
C CYS A 310 12.88 -25.48 2.70
N LEU A 311 13.20 -24.24 2.38
CA LEU A 311 14.33 -23.88 1.55
C LEU A 311 15.50 -23.49 2.44
N ILE A 312 16.58 -24.26 2.39
CA ILE A 312 17.76 -24.08 3.23
C ILE A 312 18.76 -23.22 2.47
N LEU A 313 19.10 -22.07 3.05
CA LEU A 313 20.12 -21.17 2.54
C LEU A 313 21.49 -21.55 3.11
N THR A 314 22.43 -21.93 2.24
CA THR A 314 23.82 -22.23 2.59
C THR A 314 24.77 -21.30 1.85
N LYS A 315 25.97 -21.12 2.40
CA LYS A 315 27.06 -20.38 1.75
C LYS A 315 27.92 -21.38 0.98
N ILE A 316 28.10 -21.14 -0.32
CA ILE A 316 28.88 -22.02 -1.21
C ILE A 316 30.22 -21.42 -1.65
N ALA A 317 30.39 -20.10 -1.53
CA ALA A 317 31.65 -19.42 -1.81
C ALA A 317 31.81 -18.18 -0.92
N ASP A 318 33.05 -17.75 -0.71
CA ASP A 318 33.31 -16.45 -0.10
C ASP A 318 32.85 -15.33 -1.03
N THR A 319 31.86 -14.59 -0.54
CA THR A 319 31.18 -13.56 -1.30
C THR A 319 32.05 -12.34 -1.38
N ALA A 320 32.48 -11.95 -2.59
CA ALA A 320 33.04 -10.62 -2.79
C ALA A 320 32.01 -9.59 -2.31
N THR A 321 32.41 -8.73 -1.38
CA THR A 321 31.57 -7.67 -0.82
C THR A 321 31.20 -6.67 -1.92
N LEU A 322 30.13 -6.94 -2.67
CA LEU A 322 29.67 -6.02 -3.70
C LEU A 322 28.83 -4.94 -3.02
N SER A 323 29.49 -3.81 -2.75
CA SER A 323 28.92 -2.56 -2.25
C SER A 323 28.05 -1.89 -3.31
N THR A 324 26.89 -2.47 -3.64
CA THR A 324 25.86 -1.71 -4.35
C THR A 324 24.96 -1.06 -3.31
N THR A 325 25.17 0.25 -3.07
CA THR A 325 24.31 1.11 -2.23
C THR A 325 22.85 1.18 -2.71
N ASN A 326 22.53 0.61 -3.89
CA ASN A 326 21.21 0.59 -4.51
C ASN A 326 20.51 -0.80 -4.47
N GLY A 327 20.84 -1.66 -3.50
CA GLY A 327 20.32 -3.03 -3.40
C GLY A 327 19.60 -3.36 -2.07
N SER A 328 18.93 -4.52 -2.01
CA SER A 328 18.43 -5.08 -0.74
C SER A 328 19.51 -5.94 -0.09
N THR A 329 19.50 -6.08 1.24
CA THR A 329 20.38 -7.05 1.89
C THR A 329 19.82 -8.46 1.70
N ILE A 330 20.69 -9.48 1.70
CA ILE A 330 20.27 -10.89 1.63
C ILE A 330 19.26 -11.20 2.73
N GLN A 331 19.55 -10.69 3.92
CA GLN A 331 18.66 -10.85 5.05
C GLN A 331 17.28 -10.22 4.82
N SER A 332 17.23 -8.99 4.30
CA SER A 332 15.97 -8.32 3.97
C SER A 332 15.19 -9.09 2.90
N LEU A 333 15.89 -9.63 1.90
CA LEU A 333 15.29 -10.47 0.87
C LEU A 333 14.64 -11.72 1.48
N ILE A 334 15.38 -12.51 2.27
CA ILE A 334 14.86 -13.74 2.93
C ILE A 334 13.59 -13.43 3.73
N SER A 335 13.64 -12.38 4.52
CA SER A 335 12.52 -11.97 5.36
C SER A 335 11.31 -11.52 4.55
N SER A 336 11.54 -10.84 3.43
CA SER A 336 10.50 -10.50 2.46
C SER A 336 9.87 -11.75 1.84
N MET A 337 10.68 -12.75 1.48
CA MET A 337 10.18 -14.01 0.92
C MET A 337 9.31 -14.76 1.93
N ASN A 338 9.78 -14.90 3.17
CA ASN A 338 9.03 -15.55 4.26
C ASN A 338 7.74 -14.80 4.61
N ARG A 339 7.72 -13.47 4.51
CA ARG A 339 6.51 -12.66 4.72
C ARG A 339 5.54 -12.71 3.55
N SER A 340 6.02 -12.98 2.34
CA SER A 340 5.16 -13.00 1.14
C SER A 340 4.23 -14.21 1.11
N GLY A 341 4.63 -15.33 1.72
CA GLY A 341 3.93 -16.60 1.59
C GLY A 341 3.98 -17.19 0.16
N LYS A 342 4.78 -16.64 -0.75
CA LYS A 342 4.91 -17.19 -2.12
C LYS A 342 5.91 -18.34 -2.22
N PHE A 343 6.72 -18.54 -1.18
CA PHE A 343 7.77 -19.56 -1.12
C PHE A 343 7.58 -20.45 0.10
N PRO A 344 8.07 -21.71 0.05
CA PRO A 344 8.34 -22.46 1.28
C PRO A 344 9.24 -21.62 2.20
N LEU A 345 9.15 -21.89 3.50
CA LEU A 345 9.91 -21.14 4.50
C LEU A 345 11.41 -21.25 4.20
N ILE A 346 12.09 -20.10 4.18
CA ILE A 346 13.54 -20.04 3.99
C ILE A 346 14.23 -20.03 5.35
N VAL A 347 15.08 -21.03 5.57
CA VAL A 347 15.89 -21.21 6.79
C VAL A 347 17.34 -20.85 6.51
N ASN A 348 17.92 -19.99 7.34
CA ASN A 348 19.32 -19.59 7.22
C ASN A 348 20.25 -20.60 7.92
N GLU A 349 21.02 -21.37 7.13
CA GLU A 349 22.08 -22.28 7.60
C GLU A 349 23.46 -21.88 7.02
N THR A 350 23.64 -20.60 6.68
CA THR A 350 24.90 -20.09 6.11
C THR A 350 26.07 -20.05 7.10
N GLY A 351 25.82 -20.34 8.38
CA GLY A 351 26.75 -20.06 9.49
C GLY A 351 26.92 -18.56 9.78
N SER A 352 26.30 -17.67 8.99
CA SER A 352 26.33 -16.22 9.20
C SER A 352 25.16 -15.79 10.06
N THR A 353 25.44 -14.94 11.04
CA THR A 353 24.41 -14.25 11.82
C THR A 353 23.57 -13.35 10.91
N THR A 354 22.33 -13.12 11.34
CA THR A 354 21.41 -12.16 10.75
C THR A 354 22.04 -10.78 10.52
N LYS A 355 22.90 -10.33 11.46
CA LYS A 355 23.66 -9.07 11.37
C LYS A 355 24.72 -9.08 10.28
N GLN A 356 25.34 -10.23 10.01
CA GLN A 356 26.31 -10.39 8.93
C GLN A 356 25.61 -10.40 7.56
N LEU A 357 24.52 -11.16 7.41
CA LEU A 357 23.72 -11.16 6.18
C LEU A 357 23.08 -9.79 5.90
N GLY A 358 22.77 -9.02 6.95
CA GLY A 358 22.30 -7.63 6.86
C GLY A 358 23.34 -6.64 6.34
N LYS A 359 24.58 -7.07 6.06
CA LYS A 359 25.63 -6.24 5.44
C LYS A 359 25.97 -6.66 4.00
N ILE A 360 25.36 -7.74 3.52
CA ILE A 360 25.60 -8.25 2.16
C ILE A 360 24.48 -7.73 1.27
N TYR A 361 24.83 -6.77 0.41
CA TYR A 361 23.90 -6.17 -0.54
C TYR A 361 23.86 -6.98 -1.82
N ILE A 362 22.65 -7.17 -2.34
CA ILE A 362 22.38 -7.82 -3.62
C ILE A 362 21.56 -6.88 -4.51
N GLY A 363 21.80 -6.96 -5.81
CA GLY A 363 21.00 -6.25 -6.79
C GLY A 363 19.55 -6.72 -6.72
N PHE A 364 18.61 -5.79 -6.84
CA PHE A 364 17.19 -6.11 -6.87
C PHE A 364 16.81 -6.66 -8.26
N GLU A 365 16.31 -7.89 -8.29
CA GLU A 365 15.70 -8.50 -9.48
C GLU A 365 14.23 -8.81 -9.17
N GLU A 366 13.29 -8.17 -9.88
CA GLU A 366 11.85 -8.30 -9.60
C GLU A 366 11.33 -9.73 -9.85
N THR A 367 11.89 -10.45 -10.81
CA THR A 367 11.51 -11.86 -11.05
C THR A 367 11.91 -12.77 -9.89
N ALA A 368 12.97 -12.44 -9.14
CA ALA A 368 13.43 -13.23 -8.01
C ALA A 368 12.48 -13.15 -6.80
N VAL A 369 11.58 -12.16 -6.73
CA VAL A 369 10.60 -12.07 -5.64
C VAL A 369 9.29 -12.82 -5.89
N THR A 370 9.12 -13.37 -7.10
CA THR A 370 7.90 -14.12 -7.49
C THR A 370 8.20 -15.51 -8.06
N ASN A 371 9.45 -15.82 -8.38
CA ASN A 371 9.84 -17.08 -9.01
C ASN A 371 11.03 -17.72 -8.28
N GLU A 372 10.86 -18.96 -7.82
CA GLU A 372 11.87 -19.68 -7.05
C GLU A 372 13.15 -19.94 -7.85
N SER A 373 13.04 -20.34 -9.12
CA SER A 373 14.19 -20.54 -10.00
C SER A 373 14.99 -19.26 -10.21
N ALA A 374 14.31 -18.11 -10.32
CA ALA A 374 14.96 -16.81 -10.41
C ALA A 374 15.65 -16.43 -9.09
N LEU A 375 15.02 -16.71 -7.94
CA LEU A 375 15.61 -16.51 -6.61
C LEU A 375 16.88 -17.34 -6.41
N ILE A 376 16.84 -18.63 -6.75
CA ILE A 376 18.01 -19.53 -6.69
C ILE A 376 19.13 -18.99 -7.58
N LYS A 377 18.81 -18.57 -8.81
CA LYS A 377 19.79 -18.04 -9.75
C LYS A 377 20.41 -16.74 -9.25
N LEU A 378 19.62 -15.85 -8.65
CA LEU A 378 20.10 -14.61 -8.05
C LEU A 378 21.08 -14.91 -6.91
N LEU A 379 20.67 -15.72 -5.92
CA LEU A 379 21.49 -16.05 -4.75
C LEU A 379 22.81 -16.73 -5.13
N ARG A 380 22.80 -17.60 -6.15
CA ARG A 380 24.01 -18.25 -6.69
C ARG A 380 25.03 -17.26 -7.24
N LYS A 381 24.60 -16.17 -7.90
CA LYS A 381 25.52 -15.10 -8.35
C LYS A 381 26.30 -14.47 -7.20
N TYR A 382 25.72 -14.49 -6.00
CA TYR A 382 26.29 -13.93 -4.80
C TYR A 382 26.90 -14.97 -3.87
N GLY A 383 27.17 -16.21 -4.32
CA GLY A 383 27.85 -17.23 -3.53
C GLY A 383 26.98 -17.92 -2.48
N PHE A 384 25.66 -17.85 -2.63
CA PHE A 384 24.69 -18.56 -1.80
C PHE A 384 23.95 -19.63 -2.60
N GLU A 385 23.56 -20.69 -1.93
CA GLU A 385 22.71 -21.73 -2.50
C GLU A 385 21.44 -21.87 -1.67
N LEU A 386 20.34 -22.13 -2.38
CA LEU A 386 19.04 -22.42 -1.79
C LEU A 386 18.63 -23.82 -2.25
N LYS A 387 18.40 -24.73 -1.30
CA LYS A 387 18.01 -26.12 -1.58
C LYS A 387 16.82 -26.53 -0.73
N GLU A 388 15.91 -27.30 -1.31
CA GLU A 388 14.83 -27.92 -0.55
C GLU A 388 15.39 -28.92 0.47
N GLY A 389 14.80 -28.95 1.65
CA GLY A 389 15.05 -29.98 2.65
C GLY A 389 14.05 -29.91 3.80
N GLU A 390 14.10 -30.91 4.66
CA GLU A 390 13.26 -30.98 5.85
C GLU A 390 14.06 -30.56 7.09
N ARG A 391 13.47 -29.69 7.92
CA ARG A 391 14.05 -29.26 9.19
C ARG A 391 12.99 -29.25 10.27
N GLU A 392 13.41 -29.56 11.50
CA GLU A 392 12.61 -29.27 12.69
C GLU A 392 12.80 -27.81 13.07
N ILE A 393 11.75 -27.01 12.90
CA ILE A 393 11.80 -25.55 13.05
C ILE A 393 10.76 -25.14 14.09
N GLU A 394 11.09 -24.17 14.94
CA GLU A 394 10.09 -23.49 15.78
C GLU A 394 9.28 -22.52 14.91
N LEU A 395 7.98 -22.76 14.80
CA LEU A 395 7.05 -22.03 13.95
C LEU A 395 5.96 -21.39 14.80
N LEU A 396 5.53 -20.20 14.37
CA LEU A 396 4.25 -19.65 14.81
C LEU A 396 3.13 -20.34 14.02
N VAL A 397 2.47 -21.28 14.67
CA VAL A 397 1.34 -22.01 14.11
C VAL A 397 0.06 -21.23 14.40
N ILE A 398 -0.73 -20.98 13.35
CA ILE A 398 -2.06 -20.38 13.47
C ILE A 398 -3.07 -21.24 12.71
N GLU A 399 -4.13 -21.61 13.41
CA GLU A 399 -5.20 -22.48 12.91
C GLU A 399 -6.57 -21.98 13.37
N ARG A 400 -7.65 -22.48 12.76
CA ARG A 400 -9.01 -22.18 13.24
C ARG A 400 -9.20 -22.80 14.61
N LYS A 401 -9.86 -22.06 15.51
CA LYS A 401 -10.28 -22.63 16.78
C LYS A 401 -11.33 -23.72 16.50
N LYS A 402 -11.07 -24.92 17.02
CA LYS A 402 -11.97 -26.08 16.92
C LYS A 402 -13.22 -25.89 17.77
#